data_AF-A0A974DK87-F1
#
_entry.id   AF-A0A974DK87-F1
#
_cell.length_a   1.000
_cell.length_b   1.000
_cell.length_c   1.000
_cell.angle_alpha   90.00
_cell.angle_beta   90.00
_cell.angle_gamma   90.00
#
_symmetry.space_group_name_H-M   'P 1'
#
loop_
_entity.id
_entity.type
_entity.pdbx_description
1 polymer ?
#
loop_
_entity_poly.entity_id
_entity_poly.type
_entity_poly.pdbx_seq_one_letter_code
_entity_poly.pdbx_strand_id
1 'polypeptide(L)' 'DKDGSKVTTVVATPGQGPDRQQEVTYTDTKVIGNGSFGVVYQAKLCDTGELVAIKKVLQDKRFK' A
#
# COMPACT_ATOMS: atom_id res chain seq x y z
N ASP A 1 -12.54 -11.76 18.95
CA ASP A 1 -12.82 -11.83 17.50
C ASP A 1 -13.70 -10.68 17.04
N LYS A 2 -13.09 -9.53 16.78
CA LYS A 2 -13.75 -8.38 16.15
C LYS A 2 -12.76 -7.77 15.17
N ASP A 3 -12.99 -8.09 13.90
CA ASP A 3 -12.65 -7.33 12.69
C ASP A 3 -12.14 -8.27 11.62
N GLY A 4 -13.08 -8.74 10.79
CA GLY A 4 -12.80 -9.35 9.48
C GLY A 4 -12.28 -8.30 8.50
N SER A 5 -11.23 -7.59 8.88
CA SER A 5 -10.63 -6.54 8.08
C SER A 5 -9.99 -7.18 6.85
N LYS A 6 -10.38 -6.69 5.67
CA LYS A 6 -10.03 -7.32 4.39
C LYS A 6 -8.51 -7.27 4.19
N VAL A 7 -7.88 -8.43 4.30
CA VAL A 7 -6.46 -8.62 4.02
C VAL A 7 -6.21 -8.47 2.51
N THR A 8 -5.20 -7.69 2.16
CA THR A 8 -4.75 -7.48 0.78
C THR A 8 -3.28 -7.88 0.66
N THR A 9 -2.98 -8.75 -0.30
CA THR A 9 -1.62 -9.19 -0.63
C THR A 9 -1.23 -8.68 -2.01
N VAL A 10 -0.03 -8.11 -2.13
CA VAL A 10 0.53 -7.58 -3.38
C VAL A 10 1.98 -8.01 -3.53
N VAL A 11 2.45 -8.07 -4.76
CA VAL A 11 3.89 -8.18 -5.05
C VAL A 11 4.45 -6.78 -5.23
N ALA A 12 5.45 -6.41 -4.44
CA ALA A 12 6.07 -5.08 -4.45
C ALA A 12 7.60 -5.18 -4.53
N THR A 13 8.21 -4.14 -5.10
CA THR A 13 9.67 -3.96 -5.10
C THR A 13 10.05 -3.03 -3.95
N PRO A 14 11.02 -3.40 -3.09
CA PRO A 14 11.55 -2.51 -2.06
C PRO A 14 12.09 -1.20 -2.64
N GLY A 15 11.76 -0.06 -2.03
CA GLY A 15 12.27 1.25 -2.47
C GLY A 15 13.75 1.50 -2.14
N GLN A 16 14.35 0.66 -1.29
CA GLN A 16 15.76 0.66 -0.93
C GLN A 16 16.26 -0.79 -0.90
N GLY A 17 17.51 -1.01 -1.29
CA GLY A 17 18.11 -2.34 -1.33
C GLY A 17 17.99 -3.04 -2.69
N PRO A 18 18.08 -4.38 -2.75
CA PRO A 18 18.08 -5.13 -4.00
C PRO A 18 16.73 -5.04 -4.71
N ASP A 19 16.77 -4.94 -6.04
CA ASP A 19 15.59 -4.94 -6.93
C ASP A 19 15.00 -6.36 -7.07
N ARG A 20 14.55 -6.92 -5.94
CA ARG A 20 13.89 -8.21 -5.88
C ARG A 20 12.48 -8.01 -5.35
N GLN A 21 11.51 -8.45 -6.14
CA GLN A 21 10.11 -8.42 -5.75
C GLN A 21 9.84 -9.34 -4.54
N GLN A 22 8.96 -8.89 -3.67
CA GLN A 22 8.51 -9.62 -2.48
C GLN A 22 7.01 -9.45 -2.27
N GLU A 23 6.38 -10.44 -1.64
CA GLU A 23 4.99 -10.33 -1.22
C GLU A 23 4.87 -9.42 0.00
N VAL A 24 3.90 -8.51 -0.03
CA VAL A 24 3.57 -7.61 1.06
C VAL A 24 2.08 -7.76 1.35
N THR A 25 1.74 -7.98 2.60
CA THR A 25 0.37 -8.17 3.05
C THR A 25 0.00 -7.11 4.06
N TYR A 26 -1.14 -6.45 3.84
CA TYR A 26 -1.64 -5.37 4.70
C TYR A 26 -3.16 -5.43 4.86
N THR A 27 -3.65 -4.75 5.90
CA THR A 27 -5.07 -4.69 6.25
C THR A 27 -5.46 -3.27 6.70
N ASP A 28 -6.69 -3.10 7.20
CA ASP A 28 -7.20 -1.85 7.78
C ASP A 28 -7.09 -0.64 6.85
N THR A 29 -7.30 -0.87 5.54
CA THR A 29 -7.12 0.18 4.53
C THR A 29 -8.20 1.26 4.64
N LYS A 30 -7.78 2.50 4.92
CA LYS A 30 -8.66 3.67 5.04
C LYS A 30 -8.12 4.85 4.25
N VAL A 31 -8.98 5.58 3.53
CA VAL A 31 -8.59 6.85 2.88
C VAL A 31 -8.27 7.90 3.94
N ILE A 32 -7.09 8.52 3.84
CA ILE A 32 -6.65 9.62 4.73
C ILE A 32 -6.33 10.92 3.98
N GLY A 33 -6.28 10.89 2.65
CA GLY A 33 -6.06 12.10 1.85
C GLY A 33 -6.49 11.92 0.40
N ASN A 34 -7.02 12.97 -0.20
CA ASN A 34 -7.39 13.04 -1.61
C ASN A 34 -6.86 14.36 -2.19
N GLY A 35 -6.23 14.29 -3.36
CA GLY A 35 -5.71 15.46 -4.06
C GLY A 35 -5.61 15.22 -5.56
N SER A 36 -5.20 16.25 -6.30
CA SER A 36 -5.08 16.19 -7.77
C SER A 36 -4.19 15.04 -8.28
N PHE A 37 -3.19 14.66 -7.49
CA PHE A 37 -2.22 13.61 -7.84
C PHE A 37 -2.67 12.18 -7.46
N GLY A 38 -3.81 12.01 -6.79
CA GLY A 38 -4.33 10.70 -6.40
C GLY A 38 -4.80 10.62 -4.94
N VAL A 39 -4.83 9.39 -4.41
CA VAL A 39 -5.42 9.07 -3.10
C VAL A 39 -4.35 8.48 -2.18
N VAL A 40 -4.32 8.92 -0.93
CA VAL A 40 -3.48 8.35 0.13
C VAL A 40 -4.35 7.52 1.08
N TYR A 41 -3.93 6.28 1.30
CA TYR A 41 -4.54 5.37 2.24
C TYR A 41 -3.60 5.15 3.42
N GLN A 42 -4.16 5.01 4.62
CA GLN A 42 -3.49 4.38 5.75
C GLN A 42 -3.77 2.87 5.67
N ALA A 43 -2.77 2.05 5.97
CA ALA A 43 -2.93 0.61 6.13
C ALA A 43 -2.02 0.12 7.27
N LYS A 44 -2.25 -1.11 7.73
CA LYS A 44 -1.42 -1.79 8.71
C LYS A 44 -0.74 -2.99 8.08
N LEU A 45 0.59 -3.08 8.19
CA LEU A 45 1.34 -4.25 7.75
C LEU A 45 1.00 -5.46 8.61
N CYS A 46 0.78 -6.62 7.99
CA CYS A 46 0.38 -7.82 8.71
C CYS A 46 1.53 -8.53 9.42
N ASP A 47 2.76 -8.37 8.95
CA ASP A 47 3.98 -8.96 9.51
C ASP A 47 4.51 -8.17 10.72
N THR A 48 4.63 -6.85 10.61
CA THR A 48 5.19 -5.99 11.66
C THR A 48 4.14 -5.30 12.52
N GLY A 49 2.91 -5.17 12.02
CA GLY A 49 1.86 -4.37 12.66
C GLY A 49 2.05 -2.86 12.51
N GLU A 50 3.05 -2.40 11.75
CA GLU A 50 3.33 -0.99 11.55
C GLU A 50 2.26 -0.31 10.68
N LEU A 51 1.97 0.95 10.98
CA LEU A 51 1.09 1.78 10.16
C LEU A 51 1.87 2.40 9.01
N VAL A 52 1.35 2.27 7.80
CA VAL A 52 1.95 2.78 6.57
C VAL A 52 0.99 3.65 5.79
N ALA A 53 1.55 4.53 4.95
CA ALA A 53 0.80 5.32 3.97
C ALA A 53 1.01 4.73 2.56
N ILE A 54 -0.09 4.42 1.86
CA ILE A 54 -0.09 3.95 0.47
C ILE A 54 -0.61 5.08 -0.40
N LYS A 55 0.25 5.67 -1.23
CA LYS A 55 -0.15 6.70 -2.21
C LYS A 55 -0.45 6.04 -3.56
N LYS A 56 -1.73 5.96 -3.91
CA LYS A 56 -2.19 5.47 -5.20
C LYS A 56 -2.27 6.62 -6.19
N VAL A 57 -1.40 6.59 -7.19
CA VAL A 57 -1.36 7.58 -8.28
C VAL A 57 -1.80 6.91 -9.60
N LEU A 58 -2.42 7.70 -10.49
CA LEU A 58 -2.67 7.24 -11.85
C LEU A 58 -1.37 7.40 -12.65
N GLN A 59 -0.73 6.29 -12.97
CA GLN A 59 0.42 6.33 -13.87
C GLN A 59 -0.09 6.31 -15.32
N ASP A 60 0.03 7.45 -16.01
CA ASP A 60 -0.22 7.51 -17.45
C ASP A 60 0.92 6.81 -18.19
N LYS A 61 0.58 5.78 -18.96
CA LYS A 61 1.54 4.94 -19.70
C LYS A 61 2.36 5.72 -20.72
N ARG A 62 1.89 6.89 -21.15
CA ARG A 62 2.58 7.77 -22.11
C ARG A 62 3.74 8.53 -21.46
N PHE A 63 3.72 8.68 -20.13
CA PHE A 63 4.74 9.34 -19.34
C PHE A 63 5.44 8.30 -18.46
N LYS A 64 6.09 7.34 -19.12
CA LYS A 64 7.03 6.39 -18.50
C LYS A 64 8.45 6.89 -18.64
#